data_AF-A0A438HN83-F1
#
_entry.id   AF-A0A438HN83-F1
#
_cell.length_a   1.000
_cell.length_b   1.000
_cell.length_c   1.000
_cell.angle_alpha   90.00
_cell.angle_beta   90.00
_cell.angle_gamma   90.00
#
_symmetry.space_group_name_H-M   'P 1'
#
loop_
_entity.id
_entity.type
_entity.pdbx_description
1 polymer ?
#
loop_
_entity_poly.entity_id
_entity_poly.type
_entity_poly.pdbx_seq_one_letter_code
_entity_poly.pdbx_strand_id
1 'polypeptide(L)'
;MNLANDVLFTCSGYGIAAQALTAVVRAHDGRGPQTALTYSILRALSLSSPDELIGWTYADPSWARIAALVPVVVSCADAGDEVANKILLESVEELASSVKAVVQRLGLCGEDGKGSFPLVMVGGVLEANKTWDIGKEVVNCIYKDYPGTLPIRPKDVYIALCLDSHAVRLPSPEEPHLGLQAYVCTLRYHLHASTPAHPEAFQQLQLHAL
;
A
#
# COMPACT_ATOMS: atom_id res chain seq x y z
N MET A 1 14.69 -3.59 14.40
CA MET A 1 13.77 -3.85 13.29
C MET A 1 12.37 -3.86 13.91
N ASN A 2 11.54 -2.87 13.61
CA ASN A 2 10.25 -2.65 14.30
C ASN A 2 9.13 -3.28 13.47
N LEU A 3 8.29 -4.13 14.07
CA LEU A 3 7.16 -4.80 13.40
C LEU A 3 6.23 -3.83 12.63
N ALA A 4 6.10 -2.57 13.08
CA ALA A 4 5.32 -1.55 12.39
C ALA A 4 5.89 -1.16 11.01
N ASN A 5 7.20 -1.23 10.82
CA ASN A 5 7.82 -1.02 9.51
C ASN A 5 7.61 -2.24 8.61
N ASP A 6 7.55 -3.46 9.15
CA ASP A 6 7.37 -4.68 8.34
C ASP A 6 5.95 -4.77 7.74
N VAL A 7 4.91 -4.37 8.48
CA VAL A 7 3.51 -4.38 8.00
C VAL A 7 3.24 -3.28 6.96
N LEU A 8 3.75 -2.06 7.17
CA LEU A 8 3.57 -0.97 6.20
C LEU A 8 4.34 -1.21 4.89
N PHE A 9 5.42 -1.98 4.94
CA PHE A 9 6.25 -2.23 3.78
C PHE A 9 5.69 -3.37 2.92
N THR A 10 5.08 -4.40 3.53
CA THR A 10 4.59 -5.61 2.84
C THR A 10 3.36 -5.39 1.95
N CYS A 11 2.44 -4.48 2.32
CA CYS A 11 1.27 -4.13 1.50
C CYS A 11 1.50 -2.94 0.55
N SER A 12 2.71 -2.36 0.56
CA SER A 12 3.09 -1.29 -0.36
C SER A 12 3.45 -1.83 -1.75
N GLY A 13 3.56 -0.93 -2.74
CA GLY A 13 4.02 -1.32 -4.09
C GLY A 13 5.45 -1.88 -4.08
N TYR A 14 6.30 -1.35 -3.20
CA TYR A 14 7.61 -1.95 -2.97
C TYR A 14 7.48 -3.38 -2.44
N GLY A 15 6.63 -3.60 -1.44
CA GLY A 15 6.46 -4.90 -0.78
C GLY A 15 6.02 -5.98 -1.75
N ILE A 16 5.00 -5.68 -2.56
CA ILE A 16 4.50 -6.54 -3.63
C ILE A 16 5.65 -6.91 -4.60
N ALA A 17 6.37 -5.90 -5.08
CA ALA A 17 7.46 -6.11 -6.02
C ALA A 17 8.64 -6.88 -5.40
N ALA A 18 9.00 -6.62 -4.15
CA ALA A 18 10.06 -7.33 -3.43
C ALA A 18 9.72 -8.81 -3.20
N GLN A 19 8.45 -9.11 -2.89
CA GLN A 19 7.96 -10.48 -2.82
C GLN A 19 8.03 -11.18 -4.19
N ALA A 20 7.69 -10.47 -5.28
CA ALA A 20 7.81 -11.00 -6.62
C ALA A 20 9.26 -11.29 -7.01
N LEU A 21 10.20 -10.38 -6.73
CA LEU A 21 11.63 -10.61 -6.94
C LEU A 21 12.13 -11.83 -6.14
N THR A 22 11.71 -11.94 -4.88
CA THR A 22 12.01 -13.10 -4.03
C THR A 22 11.45 -14.40 -4.62
N ALA A 23 10.24 -14.37 -5.18
CA ALA A 23 9.64 -15.52 -5.83
C ALA A 23 10.40 -15.95 -7.09
N VAL A 24 10.87 -15.00 -7.90
CA VAL A 24 11.72 -15.28 -9.07
C VAL A 24 13.01 -15.99 -8.67
N VAL A 25 13.72 -15.47 -7.66
CA VAL A 25 14.96 -16.10 -7.16
C VAL A 25 14.67 -17.50 -6.62
N ARG A 26 13.58 -17.68 -5.84
CA ARG A 26 13.19 -19.01 -5.33
C ARG A 26 12.86 -20.00 -6.44
N ALA A 27 12.16 -19.56 -7.50
CA ALA A 27 11.82 -20.39 -8.64
C ALA A 27 13.08 -20.80 -9.42
N HIS A 28 14.03 -19.88 -9.59
CA HIS A 28 15.32 -20.13 -10.21
C HIS A 28 16.16 -21.16 -9.44
N ASP A 29 16.23 -21.02 -8.11
CA ASP A 29 16.95 -21.94 -7.23
C ASP A 29 16.26 -23.32 -7.07
N GLY A 30 15.09 -23.53 -7.68
CA GLY A 30 14.27 -24.74 -7.49
C GLY A 30 13.65 -24.86 -6.09
N ARG A 31 13.60 -23.76 -5.32
CA ARG A 31 13.08 -23.68 -3.96
C ARG A 31 11.63 -23.19 -3.87
N GLY A 32 11.04 -22.84 -5.00
CA GLY A 32 9.66 -22.39 -5.15
C GLY A 32 9.02 -22.92 -6.42
N PRO A 33 7.70 -22.75 -6.57
CA PRO A 33 7.00 -23.09 -7.81
C PRO A 33 7.54 -22.26 -8.97
N GLN A 34 7.46 -22.83 -10.18
CA GLN A 34 7.72 -22.08 -11.41
C GLN A 34 6.65 -20.99 -11.59
N THR A 35 7.05 -19.83 -12.11
CA THR A 35 6.18 -18.65 -12.25
C THR A 35 6.52 -17.85 -13.51
N ALA A 36 5.50 -17.29 -14.14
CA ALA A 36 5.60 -16.35 -15.24
C ALA A 36 6.27 -15.02 -14.83
N LEU A 37 6.37 -14.74 -13.52
CA LEU A 37 7.11 -13.59 -12.99
C LEU A 37 8.58 -13.62 -13.40
N THR A 38 9.20 -14.81 -13.48
CA THR A 38 10.61 -14.94 -13.86
C THR A 38 10.87 -14.33 -15.23
N TYR A 39 10.12 -14.76 -16.23
CA TYR A 39 10.27 -14.25 -17.59
C TYR A 39 9.85 -12.78 -17.70
N SER A 40 8.72 -12.42 -17.09
CA SER A 40 8.12 -11.09 -17.24
C SER A 40 8.96 -10.00 -16.59
N ILE A 41 9.52 -10.26 -15.40
CA ILE A 41 10.40 -9.31 -14.70
C ILE A 41 11.73 -9.17 -15.43
N LEU A 42 12.38 -10.27 -15.84
CA LEU A 42 13.63 -10.17 -16.59
C LEU A 42 13.47 -9.35 -17.87
N ARG A 43 12.38 -9.58 -18.61
CA ARG A 43 12.03 -8.78 -19.79
C ARG A 43 11.83 -7.31 -19.44
N ALA A 44 11.08 -7.00 -18.39
CA ALA A 44 10.84 -5.61 -17.97
C ALA A 44 12.13 -4.89 -17.56
N LEU A 45 13.09 -5.64 -16.99
CA LEU A 45 14.38 -5.11 -16.55
C LEU A 45 15.48 -5.20 -17.60
N SER A 46 15.21 -5.79 -18.77
CA SER A 46 16.20 -6.09 -19.81
C SER A 46 17.40 -6.91 -19.30
N LEU A 47 17.13 -7.89 -18.43
CA LEU A 47 18.12 -8.82 -17.89
C LEU A 47 18.08 -10.17 -18.62
N SER A 48 19.22 -10.84 -18.71
CA SER A 48 19.34 -12.12 -19.43
C SER A 48 19.13 -13.33 -18.53
N SER A 49 19.48 -13.24 -17.24
CA SER A 49 19.24 -14.30 -16.25
C SER A 49 18.80 -13.78 -14.87
N PRO A 50 18.15 -14.62 -14.04
CA PRO A 50 17.84 -14.29 -12.65
C PRO A 50 19.07 -13.95 -11.79
N ASP A 51 20.26 -14.45 -12.12
CA ASP A 51 21.49 -14.14 -11.38
C ASP A 51 21.84 -12.64 -11.39
N GLU A 52 21.43 -11.93 -12.45
CA GLU A 52 21.63 -10.49 -12.59
C GLU A 52 20.73 -9.67 -11.66
N LEU A 53 19.67 -10.25 -11.09
CA LEU A 53 18.73 -9.54 -10.20
C LEU A 53 19.42 -9.02 -8.93
N ILE A 54 20.40 -9.75 -8.42
CA ILE A 54 21.19 -9.32 -7.25
C ILE A 54 21.91 -8.02 -7.59
N GLY A 55 22.68 -8.02 -8.69
CA GLY A 55 23.40 -6.84 -9.16
C GLY A 55 22.45 -5.67 -9.44
N TRP A 56 21.33 -5.93 -10.11
CA TRP A 56 20.31 -4.92 -10.40
C TRP A 56 19.73 -4.29 -9.13
N THR A 57 19.45 -5.10 -8.09
CA THR A 57 18.85 -4.64 -6.83
C THR A 57 19.82 -3.78 -6.02
N TYR A 58 21.12 -4.12 -6.02
CA TYR A 58 22.13 -3.34 -5.30
C TYR A 58 22.64 -2.10 -6.06
N ALA A 59 22.43 -2.04 -7.38
CA ALA A 59 22.89 -0.90 -8.20
C ALA A 59 22.16 0.42 -7.87
N ASP A 60 20.90 0.35 -7.43
CA ASP A 60 20.13 1.52 -7.02
C ASP A 60 19.11 1.11 -5.93
N PRO A 61 19.25 1.63 -4.70
CA PRO A 61 18.36 1.31 -3.57
C PRO A 61 17.01 2.02 -3.62
N SER A 62 16.68 2.73 -4.70
CA SER A 62 15.42 3.45 -4.87
C SER A 62 14.20 2.55 -4.73
N TRP A 63 13.37 2.85 -3.72
CA TRP A 63 12.13 2.11 -3.49
C TRP A 63 11.13 2.25 -4.64
N ALA A 64 11.12 3.42 -5.30
CA ALA A 64 10.25 3.69 -6.44
C ALA A 64 10.58 2.78 -7.63
N ARG A 65 11.86 2.49 -7.86
CA ARG A 65 12.33 1.61 -8.93
C ARG A 65 11.86 0.17 -8.75
N ILE A 66 11.87 -0.31 -7.50
CA ILE A 66 11.32 -1.64 -7.18
C ILE A 66 9.80 -1.64 -7.31
N ALA A 67 9.13 -0.64 -6.73
CA ALA A 67 7.66 -0.50 -6.80
C ALA A 67 7.12 -0.39 -8.24
N ALA A 68 7.93 0.11 -9.18
CA ALA A 68 7.57 0.17 -10.60
C ALA A 68 7.36 -1.21 -11.26
N LEU A 69 7.69 -2.31 -10.58
CA LEU A 69 7.42 -3.68 -11.05
C LEU A 69 6.00 -4.16 -10.74
N VAL A 70 5.22 -3.48 -9.90
CA VAL A 70 3.85 -3.88 -9.55
C VAL A 70 2.96 -4.12 -10.78
N PRO A 71 2.98 -3.30 -11.85
CA PRO A 71 2.19 -3.58 -13.05
C PRO A 71 2.54 -4.92 -13.72
N VAL A 72 3.80 -5.37 -13.63
CA VAL A 72 4.23 -6.69 -14.12
C VAL A 72 3.61 -7.79 -13.28
N VAL A 73 3.62 -7.64 -11.95
CA VAL A 73 3.01 -8.59 -11.01
C VAL A 73 1.51 -8.72 -11.28
N VAL A 74 0.82 -7.58 -11.43
CA VAL A 74 -0.61 -7.55 -11.77
C VAL A 74 -0.89 -8.25 -13.09
N SER A 75 -0.11 -7.96 -14.13
CA SER A 75 -0.27 -8.60 -15.44
C SER A 75 -0.07 -10.12 -15.38
N CYS A 76 0.89 -10.61 -14.59
CA CYS A 76 1.07 -12.05 -14.37
C CYS A 76 -0.12 -12.66 -13.64
N ALA A 77 -0.63 -12.00 -12.60
CA ALA A 77 -1.82 -12.48 -11.87
C ALA A 77 -3.05 -12.55 -12.80
N ASP A 78 -3.26 -11.52 -13.63
CA ASP A 78 -4.33 -11.46 -14.63
C ASP A 78 -4.21 -12.57 -15.68
N ALA A 79 -2.99 -12.99 -16.01
CA ALA A 79 -2.72 -14.11 -16.90
C ALA A 79 -2.88 -15.49 -16.22
N GLY A 80 -3.28 -15.53 -14.94
CA GLY A 80 -3.51 -16.76 -14.18
C GLY A 80 -2.28 -17.32 -13.45
N ASP A 81 -1.21 -16.54 -13.29
CA ASP A 81 -0.04 -16.99 -12.53
C ASP A 81 -0.38 -17.10 -11.03
N GLU A 82 -0.35 -18.31 -10.48
CA GLU A 82 -0.75 -18.58 -9.10
C GLU A 82 0.16 -17.88 -8.07
N VAL A 83 1.45 -17.73 -8.38
CA VAL A 83 2.42 -17.09 -7.48
C VAL A 83 2.16 -15.58 -7.40
N ALA A 84 1.94 -14.93 -8.54
CA ALA A 84 1.57 -13.52 -8.60
C ALA A 84 0.22 -13.27 -7.92
N ASN A 85 -0.78 -14.11 -8.18
CA ASN A 85 -2.08 -14.04 -7.50
C ASN A 85 -1.93 -14.13 -5.98
N LYS A 86 -1.13 -15.09 -5.51
CA LYS A 86 -0.87 -15.29 -4.08
C LYS A 86 -0.23 -14.05 -3.44
N ILE A 87 0.81 -13.49 -4.06
CA ILE A 87 1.48 -12.27 -3.54
C ILE A 87 0.47 -11.13 -3.39
N LEU A 88 -0.37 -10.90 -4.39
CA LEU A 88 -1.35 -9.82 -4.35
C LEU A 88 -2.43 -10.07 -3.29
N LEU A 89 -2.91 -11.30 -3.14
CA LEU A 89 -3.87 -11.68 -2.10
C LEU A 89 -3.29 -11.53 -0.69
N GLU A 90 -2.05 -11.96 -0.46
CA GLU A 90 -1.36 -11.77 0.83
C GLU A 90 -1.24 -10.27 1.16
N SER A 91 -0.90 -9.43 0.18
CA SER A 91 -0.88 -7.97 0.38
C SER A 91 -2.27 -7.38 0.68
N VAL A 92 -3.34 -7.89 0.07
CA VAL A 92 -4.72 -7.50 0.36
C VAL A 92 -5.10 -7.87 1.79
N GLU A 93 -4.77 -9.07 2.24
CA GLU A 93 -5.08 -9.59 3.57
C GLU A 93 -4.37 -8.79 4.67
N GLU A 94 -3.09 -8.49 4.48
CA GLU A 94 -2.31 -7.68 5.42
C GLU A 94 -2.83 -6.24 5.53
N LEU A 95 -3.20 -5.63 4.40
CA LEU A 95 -3.79 -4.29 4.40
C LEU A 95 -5.17 -4.30 5.08
N ALA A 96 -6.01 -5.29 4.77
CA ALA A 96 -7.30 -5.45 5.43
C ALA A 96 -7.11 -5.62 6.95
N SER A 97 -6.20 -6.49 7.38
CA SER A 97 -5.86 -6.71 8.80
C SER A 97 -5.48 -5.40 9.50
N SER A 98 -4.65 -4.58 8.85
CA SER A 98 -4.26 -3.26 9.36
C SER A 98 -5.47 -2.33 9.55
N VAL A 99 -6.41 -2.31 8.61
CA VAL A 99 -7.65 -1.53 8.74
C VAL A 99 -8.50 -2.04 9.91
N LYS A 100 -8.69 -3.37 10.02
CA LYS A 100 -9.47 -3.98 11.09
C LYS A 100 -8.91 -3.62 12.47
N ALA A 101 -7.59 -3.62 12.62
CA ALA A 101 -6.93 -3.24 13.86
C ALA A 101 -7.21 -1.78 14.26
N VAL A 102 -7.23 -0.85 13.29
CA VAL A 102 -7.56 0.56 13.55
C VAL A 102 -9.03 0.72 13.91
N VAL A 103 -9.95 0.07 13.18
CA VAL A 103 -11.40 0.11 13.45
C VAL A 103 -11.70 -0.37 14.86
N GLN A 104 -11.11 -1.49 15.28
CA GLN A 104 -11.28 -2.04 16.63
C GLN A 104 -10.70 -1.12 17.70
N ARG A 105 -9.48 -0.62 17.50
CA ARG A 105 -8.79 0.22 18.49
C ARG A 105 -9.53 1.55 18.72
N LEU A 106 -10.14 2.11 17.68
CA LEU A 106 -10.83 3.40 17.74
C LEU A 106 -12.35 3.26 17.94
N GLY A 107 -12.89 2.03 17.99
CA GLY A 107 -14.32 1.78 18.16
C GLY A 107 -15.20 2.36 17.04
N LEU A 108 -14.68 2.44 15.81
CA LEU A 108 -15.35 3.16 14.70
C LEU A 108 -16.67 2.51 14.26
N CYS A 109 -16.85 1.22 14.58
CA CYS A 109 -18.03 0.44 14.23
C CYS A 109 -19.10 0.40 15.34
N GLY A 110 -18.99 1.23 16.37
CA GLY A 110 -19.94 1.24 17.50
C GLY A 110 -19.88 -0.02 18.37
N GLU A 111 -20.70 -0.06 19.43
CA GLU A 111 -20.70 -1.14 20.42
C GLU A 111 -21.16 -2.50 19.86
N ASP A 112 -22.01 -2.48 18.83
CA ASP A 112 -22.55 -3.68 18.18
C ASP A 112 -21.75 -4.15 16.96
N GLY A 113 -20.67 -3.42 16.62
CA GLY A 113 -19.80 -3.72 15.48
C GLY A 113 -20.40 -3.41 14.10
N LYS A 114 -21.59 -2.79 14.03
CA LYS A 114 -22.32 -2.57 12.78
C LYS A 114 -22.41 -1.10 12.37
N GLY A 115 -21.89 -0.20 13.18
CA GLY A 115 -21.79 1.22 12.89
C GLY A 115 -21.04 1.49 11.60
N SER A 116 -21.53 2.46 10.83
CA SER A 116 -20.90 2.86 9.58
C SER A 116 -19.71 3.78 9.79
N PHE A 117 -18.63 3.60 9.04
CA PHE A 117 -17.47 4.48 9.06
C PHE A 117 -16.88 4.68 7.66
N PRO A 118 -16.33 5.87 7.37
CA PRO A 118 -15.64 6.12 6.11
C PRO A 118 -14.29 5.40 6.07
N LEU A 119 -13.99 4.74 4.95
CA LEU A 119 -12.68 4.17 4.64
C LEU A 119 -12.10 4.89 3.43
N VAL A 120 -11.17 5.80 3.67
CA VAL A 120 -10.50 6.54 2.58
C VAL A 120 -9.29 5.75 2.11
N MET A 121 -9.25 5.45 0.82
CA MET A 121 -8.16 4.68 0.18
C MET A 121 -7.33 5.59 -0.71
N VAL A 122 -6.03 5.68 -0.42
CA VAL A 122 -5.07 6.52 -1.17
C VAL A 122 -3.80 5.72 -1.44
N GLY A 123 -3.29 5.82 -2.67
CA GLY A 123 -2.00 5.24 -3.08
C GLY A 123 -2.10 4.57 -4.45
N GLY A 124 -1.02 4.64 -5.24
CA GLY A 124 -1.01 4.17 -6.63
C GLY A 124 -1.33 2.68 -6.82
N VAL A 125 -1.09 1.84 -5.80
CA VAL A 125 -1.46 0.41 -5.81
C VAL A 125 -2.98 0.20 -5.68
N LEU A 126 -3.67 1.16 -5.06
CA LEU A 126 -5.12 1.14 -4.84
C LEU A 126 -5.90 1.86 -5.96
N GLU A 127 -5.18 2.45 -6.93
CA GLU A 127 -5.76 2.94 -8.17
C GLU A 127 -6.28 1.75 -8.99
N ALA A 128 -7.47 1.90 -9.56
CA ALA A 128 -8.17 0.79 -10.21
C ALA A 128 -7.41 0.31 -11.45
N ASN A 129 -6.96 -0.95 -11.42
CA ASN A 129 -6.53 -1.69 -12.60
C ASN A 129 -7.72 -2.43 -13.23
N LYS A 130 -7.65 -2.69 -14.54
CA LYS A 130 -8.83 -3.15 -15.31
C LYS A 130 -9.30 -4.56 -14.97
N THR A 131 -8.40 -5.44 -14.51
CA THR A 131 -8.64 -6.88 -14.34
C THR A 131 -8.35 -7.34 -12.91
N TRP A 132 -7.23 -6.92 -12.32
CA TRP A 132 -6.97 -7.06 -10.88
C TRP A 132 -7.09 -5.73 -10.13
N ASP A 133 -8.08 -5.58 -9.24
CA ASP A 133 -8.27 -4.37 -8.43
C ASP A 133 -8.04 -4.66 -6.94
N ILE A 134 -6.82 -4.35 -6.48
CA ILE A 134 -6.41 -4.53 -5.07
C ILE A 134 -7.34 -3.75 -4.14
N GLY A 135 -7.74 -2.53 -4.50
CA GLY A 135 -8.64 -1.72 -3.69
C GLY A 135 -10.02 -2.36 -3.53
N LYS A 136 -10.54 -2.99 -4.60
CA LYS A 136 -11.79 -3.75 -4.53
C LYS A 136 -11.65 -4.97 -3.62
N GLU A 137 -10.57 -5.72 -3.73
CA GLU A 137 -10.38 -6.92 -2.89
C GLU A 137 -10.17 -6.59 -1.41
N VAL A 138 -9.48 -5.49 -1.10
CA VAL A 138 -9.37 -4.98 0.28
C VAL A 138 -10.75 -4.64 0.84
N VAL A 139 -11.58 -3.93 0.07
CA VAL A 139 -12.96 -3.63 0.49
C VAL A 139 -13.76 -4.91 0.70
N ASN A 140 -13.69 -5.88 -0.20
CA ASN A 140 -14.36 -7.17 -0.04
C ASN A 140 -13.94 -7.88 1.26
N CYS A 141 -12.65 -7.87 1.57
CA CYS A 141 -12.09 -8.47 2.79
C CYS A 141 -12.54 -7.76 4.08
N ILE A 142 -12.70 -6.44 4.05
CA ILE A 142 -13.17 -5.66 5.19
C ILE A 142 -14.68 -5.80 5.36
N TYR A 143 -15.45 -5.81 4.27
CA TYR A 143 -16.91 -5.86 4.28
C TYR A 143 -17.47 -7.13 4.94
N LYS A 144 -16.71 -8.23 4.92
CA LYS A 144 -17.05 -9.49 5.62
C LYS A 144 -17.20 -9.30 7.13
N ASP A 145 -16.36 -8.45 7.73
CA ASP A 145 -16.37 -8.21 9.18
C ASP A 145 -17.07 -6.90 9.54
N TYR A 146 -17.03 -5.91 8.63
CA TYR A 146 -17.52 -4.56 8.85
C TYR A 146 -18.42 -4.12 7.67
N PRO A 147 -19.68 -4.61 7.60
CA PRO A 147 -20.59 -4.27 6.50
C PRO A 147 -20.98 -2.78 6.46
N GLY A 148 -20.75 -2.03 7.54
CA GLY A 148 -20.94 -0.58 7.60
C GLY A 148 -19.83 0.24 6.93
N THR A 149 -18.81 -0.40 6.35
CA THR A 149 -17.69 0.29 5.70
C THR A 149 -18.16 1.09 4.48
N LEU A 150 -17.82 2.38 4.44
CA LEU A 150 -18.11 3.28 3.32
C LEU A 150 -16.81 3.62 2.58
N PRO A 151 -16.43 2.89 1.52
CA PRO A 151 -15.18 3.14 0.80
C PRO A 151 -15.25 4.45 0.00
N ILE A 152 -14.23 5.29 0.18
CA ILE A 152 -14.08 6.57 -0.52
C ILE A 152 -12.76 6.53 -1.29
N ARG A 153 -12.85 6.72 -2.61
CA ARG A 153 -11.69 6.92 -3.49
C ARG A 153 -11.65 8.40 -3.93
N PRO A 154 -10.69 9.20 -3.45
CA PRO A 154 -10.55 10.58 -3.89
C PRO A 154 -10.25 10.62 -5.40
N LYS A 155 -10.94 11.49 -6.15
CA LYS A 155 -10.73 11.65 -7.60
C LYS A 155 -9.52 12.55 -7.92
N ASP A 156 -9.15 13.41 -6.97
CA ASP A 156 -8.00 14.32 -7.06
C ASP A 156 -7.20 14.22 -5.76
N VAL A 157 -5.96 13.75 -5.84
CA VAL A 157 -5.04 13.69 -4.69
C VAL A 157 -4.24 15.01 -4.66
N TYR A 158 -4.90 16.11 -4.33
CA TYR A 158 -4.21 17.32 -3.83
C TYR A 158 -4.22 17.24 -2.30
N ILE A 159 -3.15 16.74 -1.68
CA ILE A 159 -3.02 16.78 -0.22
C ILE A 159 -2.22 18.01 0.19
N ALA A 160 -2.82 18.88 0.99
CA ALA A 160 -2.10 19.76 1.92
C ALA A 160 -2.60 19.49 3.34
N LEU A 161 -1.63 19.41 4.27
CA LEU A 161 -1.74 19.02 5.68
C LEU A 161 -2.84 19.76 6.46
N CYS A 162 -3.51 19.06 7.39
CA CYS A 162 -4.08 19.70 8.56
C CYS A 162 -3.52 19.03 9.82
N LEU A 163 -2.57 19.73 10.44
CA LEU A 163 -2.11 19.51 11.81
C LEU A 163 -3.15 20.17 12.72
N ASP A 164 -4.22 19.47 13.10
CA ASP A 164 -4.82 19.72 14.42
C ASP A 164 -5.79 18.64 14.86
N SER A 165 -5.70 18.30 16.14
CA SER A 165 -6.29 17.11 16.75
C SER A 165 -7.76 17.25 17.13
N HIS A 166 -8.43 18.34 16.74
CA HIS A 166 -9.76 18.69 17.23
C HIS A 166 -10.74 18.96 16.08
N ALA A 167 -11.80 18.15 16.05
CA ALA A 167 -12.96 18.16 15.17
C ALA A 167 -12.80 17.57 13.76
N VAL A 168 -13.05 16.25 13.65
CA VAL A 168 -13.48 15.62 12.39
C VAL A 168 -14.97 15.94 12.22
N ARG A 169 -15.35 16.67 11.16
CA ARG A 169 -16.75 16.86 10.76
C ARG A 169 -17.02 16.02 9.51
N LEU A 170 -17.87 14.99 9.63
CA LEU A 170 -18.33 14.22 8.47
C LEU A 170 -19.20 15.14 7.57
N PRO A 171 -19.07 15.05 6.23
CA PRO A 171 -19.92 15.82 5.32
C PRO A 171 -21.40 15.39 5.46
N SER A 172 -22.31 16.37 5.42
CA SER A 172 -23.75 16.11 5.38
C SER A 172 -24.17 15.64 3.99
N PRO A 173 -25.32 14.93 3.84
CA PRO A 173 -25.81 14.44 2.55
C PRO A 173 -26.11 15.56 1.53
N GLU A 174 -26.23 16.82 1.97
CA GLU A 174 -26.66 17.96 1.16
C GLU A 174 -25.48 18.73 0.51
N GLU A 175 -24.24 18.53 0.97
CA GLU A 175 -23.05 19.22 0.43
C GLU A 175 -21.86 18.27 0.17
N PRO A 176 -21.95 17.37 -0.83
CA PRO A 176 -20.93 16.35 -1.10
C PRO A 176 -19.58 16.89 -1.61
N HIS A 177 -19.49 18.19 -1.92
CA HIS A 177 -18.31 18.83 -2.53
C HIS A 177 -17.40 19.56 -1.52
N LEU A 178 -17.81 19.71 -0.25
CA LEU A 178 -17.13 20.59 0.71
C LEU A 178 -16.55 19.89 1.97
N GLY A 179 -16.48 18.55 2.03
CA GLY A 179 -16.00 17.88 3.24
C GLY A 179 -15.34 16.54 2.99
N LEU A 180 -14.03 16.56 2.75
CA LEU A 180 -13.16 15.39 2.91
C LEU A 180 -11.92 15.80 3.71
N GLN A 181 -12.11 16.11 5.00
CA GLN A 181 -11.01 16.01 5.96
C GLN A 181 -10.81 14.53 6.29
N ALA A 182 -10.11 13.83 5.40
CA ALA A 182 -9.78 12.44 5.57
C ALA A 182 -8.61 12.27 6.54
N TYR A 183 -8.75 11.31 7.45
CA TYR A 183 -7.66 10.82 8.29
C TYR A 183 -6.65 10.09 7.40
N VAL A 184 -5.50 10.71 7.12
CA VAL A 184 -4.35 9.99 6.58
C VAL A 184 -3.74 9.21 7.75
N CYS A 185 -4.16 7.96 7.90
CA CYS A 185 -3.56 7.04 8.85
C CYS A 185 -2.18 6.56 8.35
N THR A 186 -1.27 7.47 8.01
CA THR A 186 0.14 7.13 7.97
C THR A 186 0.62 7.25 9.41
N LEU A 187 0.83 6.12 10.09
CA LEU A 187 1.54 6.06 11.36
C LEU A 187 2.96 6.60 11.16
N ARG A 188 3.11 7.92 11.16
CA ARG A 188 4.38 8.63 11.27
C ARG A 188 4.25 9.78 12.25
N TYR A 189 3.70 9.47 13.41
CA TYR A 189 3.77 10.31 14.60
C TYR A 189 3.90 9.38 15.79
N HIS A 190 5.14 9.03 16.18
CA HIS A 190 5.56 8.74 17.58
C HIS A 190 7.02 8.24 17.74
N LEU A 191 7.98 8.59 16.87
CA LEU A 191 9.38 8.13 17.07
C LEU A 191 10.50 9.18 16.97
N HIS A 192 10.20 10.48 16.94
CA HIS A 192 11.26 11.52 17.03
C HIS A 192 10.87 12.71 17.91
N ALA A 193 10.24 12.48 19.06
CA ALA A 193 10.08 13.51 20.09
C ALA A 193 11.17 13.43 21.18
N SER A 194 12.37 12.98 20.84
CA SER A 194 13.47 12.88 21.82
C SER A 194 14.86 13.01 21.18
N THR A 195 15.12 14.09 20.43
CA THR A 195 16.44 14.74 20.38
C THR A 195 16.38 16.06 19.58
N PRO A 196 16.85 17.19 20.12
CA PRO A 196 16.92 18.46 19.40
C PRO A 196 18.31 18.61 18.78
N ALA A 197 18.44 18.38 17.47
CA ALA A 197 19.62 18.81 16.72
C ALA A 197 19.28 19.00 15.25
N HIS A 198 19.60 20.18 14.72
CA HIS A 198 19.52 20.64 13.32
C HIS A 198 18.15 21.15 12.80
N PRO A 199 17.89 22.47 12.96
CA PRO A 199 16.82 23.20 12.29
C PRO A 199 16.93 23.24 10.74
N GLU A 200 18.08 22.88 10.17
CA GLU A 200 18.35 23.01 8.72
C GLU A 200 17.71 21.92 7.86
N ALA A 201 17.39 20.75 8.43
CA ALA A 201 16.73 19.66 7.70
C ALA A 201 15.26 19.98 7.32
N PHE A 202 14.64 20.95 7.99
CA PHE A 202 13.25 21.35 7.75
C PHE A 202 13.09 22.22 6.50
N GLN A 203 14.14 22.96 6.12
CA GLN A 203 14.08 23.92 5.01
C GLN A 203 14.32 23.26 3.64
N GLN A 204 14.97 22.09 3.61
CA GLN A 204 15.31 21.40 2.36
C GLN A 204 14.15 20.58 1.77
N LEU A 205 13.16 20.22 2.59
CA LEU A 205 11.94 19.52 2.15
C LEU A 205 10.87 20.47 1.56
N GLN A 206 10.98 21.78 1.77
CA GLN A 206 10.03 22.77 1.20
C GLN A 206 10.46 23.32 -0.18
N LEU A 207 11.71 23.17 -0.59
CA LEU A 207 12.25 23.83 -1.79
C LEU A 207 12.23 22.99 -3.07
N HIS A 208 11.94 21.68 -3.01
CA HIS A 208 11.83 20.82 -4.19
C HIS A 208 10.37 20.50 -4.59
N ALA A 209 9.41 21.23 -4.04
CA ALA A 209 7.98 21.12 -4.37
C ALA A 209 7.39 22.47 -4.83
N LEU A 210 8.18 23.24 -5.59
CA LEU A 210 7.70 24.33 -6.45
C LEU A 210 7.77 23.88 -7.91
#